data_AF-A0A1V1PE91-F1
#
_entry.id   AF-A0A1V1PE91-F1
#
_cell.length_a   1.000
_cell.length_b   1.000
_cell.length_c   1.000
_cell.angle_alpha   90.00
_cell.angle_beta   90.00
_cell.angle_gamma   90.00
#
_symmetry.space_group_name_H-M   'P 1'
#
loop_
_entity.id
_entity.type
_entity.pdbx_description
1 polymer ?
#
loop_
_entity_poly.entity_id
_entity_poly.type
_entity_poly.pdbx_seq_one_letter_code
_entity_poly.pdbx_strand_id
1 'polypeptide(L)'
;MAYIHEQAIDSFQDPEFPFITSFQAEKQCPCPGRNNQLTLVSHTQSLKSPIFIDSPDVDSICLENKNHAHNLLLLADIILFITSSEKYADQEPLEIINQARKIGKQLFIVLNKSDDSQLAKSIAHQLIKVIGFKVPFFFCFPPIQIQYH
;
A
#
# COMPACT_ATOMS: atom_id res chain seq x y z
N MET A 1 -0.23 6.75 -6.79
CA MET A 1 -1.54 6.99 -7.45
C MET A 1 -2.63 6.65 -6.44
N ALA A 2 -3.79 7.31 -6.45
CA ALA A 2 -4.91 6.97 -5.56
C ALA A 2 -6.18 6.69 -6.35
N TYR A 3 -6.85 5.59 -6.06
CA TYR A 3 -8.17 5.27 -6.57
C TYR A 3 -9.21 5.75 -5.55
N ILE A 4 -10.11 6.61 -6.01
CA ILE A 4 -11.05 7.33 -5.14
C ILE A 4 -12.44 7.36 -5.77
N HIS A 5 -13.47 7.31 -4.94
CA HIS A 5 -14.83 7.56 -5.42
C HIS A 5 -15.02 9.04 -5.77
N GLU A 6 -15.73 9.36 -6.85
CA GLU A 6 -15.90 10.75 -7.33
C GLU A 6 -16.39 11.74 -6.25
N GLN A 7 -17.22 11.26 -5.32
CA GLN A 7 -17.78 12.05 -4.22
C GLN A 7 -16.76 12.45 -3.14
N ALA A 8 -15.58 11.82 -3.10
CA ALA A 8 -14.55 12.09 -2.11
C ALA A 8 -13.41 12.97 -2.65
N ILE A 9 -13.47 13.37 -3.93
CA ILE A 9 -12.43 14.17 -4.61
C ILE A 9 -12.16 15.48 -3.87
N ASP A 10 -13.21 16.17 -3.41
CA ASP A 10 -13.09 17.50 -2.79
C ASP A 10 -12.27 17.46 -1.49
N SER A 11 -12.22 16.32 -0.79
CA SER A 11 -11.40 16.15 0.42
C SER A 11 -9.90 16.14 0.14
N PHE A 12 -9.48 15.94 -1.11
CA PHE A 12 -8.08 15.93 -1.54
C PHE A 12 -7.66 17.26 -2.19
N GLN A 13 -8.58 18.23 -2.25
CA GLN A 13 -8.29 19.60 -2.69
C GLN A 13 -7.95 20.54 -1.52
N ASP A 14 -7.87 20.01 -0.29
CA ASP A 14 -7.50 20.77 0.89
C ASP A 14 -6.08 21.36 0.73
N PRO A 15 -5.88 22.68 0.88
CA PRO A 15 -4.56 23.30 0.86
C PRO A 15 -3.58 22.74 1.90
N GLU A 16 -4.07 22.15 3.00
CA GLU A 16 -3.25 21.49 4.02
C GLU A 16 -2.84 20.06 3.64
N PHE A 17 -3.41 19.50 2.57
CA PHE A 17 -3.04 18.18 2.08
C PHE A 17 -1.59 18.19 1.52
N PRO A 18 -0.69 17.31 1.97
CA PRO A 18 0.74 17.46 1.72
C PRO A 18 1.20 17.03 0.31
N PHE A 19 0.26 16.75 -0.61
CA PHE A 19 0.58 16.36 -1.98
C PHE A 19 -0.10 17.26 -2.99
N ILE A 20 0.61 17.59 -4.07
CA ILE A 20 0.01 18.17 -5.26
C ILE A 20 -0.86 17.09 -5.92
N THR A 21 -2.15 17.35 -6.09
CA THR A 21 -3.08 16.38 -6.70
C THR A 21 -3.34 16.68 -8.18
N SER A 22 -3.45 15.63 -8.99
CA SER A 22 -3.96 15.72 -10.36
C SER A 22 -5.09 14.72 -10.57
N PHE A 23 -6.06 15.03 -11.43
CA PHE A 23 -7.29 14.26 -11.56
C PHE A 23 -7.35 13.55 -12.91
N GLN A 24 -7.75 12.27 -12.89
CA GLN A 24 -7.98 11.45 -14.09
C GLN A 24 -9.24 10.58 -13.93
N ALA A 25 -9.92 10.33 -15.05
CA ALA A 25 -11.07 9.42 -15.09
C ALA A 25 -10.61 7.98 -15.36
N GLU A 26 -11.29 6.99 -14.76
CA GLU A 26 -10.96 5.55 -14.81
C GLU A 26 -10.67 4.97 -16.21
N LYS A 27 -11.23 5.56 -17.27
CA LYS A 27 -11.05 5.10 -18.66
C LYS A 27 -9.61 5.19 -19.21
N GLN A 28 -8.68 5.78 -18.46
CA GLN A 28 -7.28 5.99 -18.86
C GLN A 28 -6.25 5.25 -17.97
N CYS A 29 -6.57 4.03 -17.51
CA CYS A 29 -5.64 3.18 -16.74
C CYS A 29 -5.06 2.01 -17.58
N PRO A 30 -3.80 1.58 -17.31
CA PRO A 30 -2.91 2.10 -16.27
C PRO A 30 -2.17 3.36 -16.75
N CYS A 31 -2.30 4.44 -15.97
CA CYS A 31 -1.53 5.66 -16.14
C CYS A 31 -0.33 5.61 -15.19
N PRO A 32 0.91 5.82 -15.67
CA PRO A 32 2.05 5.93 -14.78
C PRO A 32 1.85 7.12 -13.83
N GLY A 33 2.21 6.94 -12.56
CA GLY A 33 2.23 8.03 -11.59
C GLY A 33 3.13 9.17 -12.10
N ARG A 34 2.76 10.42 -11.79
CA ARG A 34 3.61 11.57 -12.06
C ARG A 34 4.51 11.83 -10.87
N ASN A 35 5.78 12.15 -11.11
CA ASN A 35 6.69 12.56 -10.06
C ASN A 35 6.09 13.75 -9.30
N ASN A 36 6.18 13.68 -7.96
CA ASN A 36 5.83 14.76 -7.04
C ASN A 36 4.33 15.10 -7.02
N GLN A 37 3.48 14.22 -7.56
CA GLN A 37 2.03 14.40 -7.59
C GLN A 37 1.30 13.13 -7.22
N LEU A 38 0.22 13.27 -6.45
CA LEU A 38 -0.74 12.21 -6.23
C LEU A 38 -1.80 12.26 -7.34
N THR A 39 -1.68 11.37 -8.33
CA THR A 39 -2.72 11.18 -9.35
C THR A 39 -3.94 10.51 -8.73
N LEU A 40 -5.08 11.20 -8.72
CA LEU A 40 -6.39 10.71 -8.29
C LEU A 40 -7.14 10.14 -9.49
N VAL A 41 -7.38 8.84 -9.47
CA VAL A 41 -8.19 8.12 -10.46
C VAL A 41 -9.58 7.93 -9.86
N SER A 42 -10.55 8.61 -10.45
CA SER A 42 -11.94 8.56 -9.98
C SER A 42 -12.70 7.36 -10.54
N HIS A 43 -13.48 6.69 -9.70
CA HIS A 43 -14.43 5.65 -10.12
C HIS A 43 -15.85 5.95 -9.63
N THR A 44 -16.84 5.32 -10.30
CA THR A 44 -18.28 5.41 -9.96
C THR A 44 -18.82 4.10 -9.35
N GLN A 45 -17.97 3.10 -9.15
CA GLN A 45 -18.34 1.82 -8.55
C GLN A 45 -18.83 1.95 -7.09
N SER A 46 -19.60 0.97 -6.64
CA SER A 46 -20.42 0.99 -5.41
C SER A 46 -19.68 1.26 -4.09
N LEU A 47 -18.36 1.03 -4.05
CA LEU A 47 -17.55 1.22 -2.85
C LEU A 47 -17.18 2.69 -2.69
N LYS A 48 -18.04 3.45 -2.02
CA LYS A 48 -17.87 4.90 -1.85
C LYS A 48 -16.72 5.32 -0.94
N SER A 49 -16.30 4.44 -0.02
CA SER A 49 -15.51 4.84 1.16
C SER A 49 -14.02 4.47 1.13
N PRO A 50 -13.59 3.29 0.65
CA PRO A 50 -12.16 2.97 0.69
C PRO A 50 -11.43 3.72 -0.42
N ILE A 51 -10.35 4.42 -0.04
CA ILE A 51 -9.43 5.06 -0.97
C ILE A 51 -8.17 4.21 -1.01
N PHE A 52 -7.82 3.71 -2.19
CA PHE A 52 -6.63 2.89 -2.35
C PHE A 52 -5.50 3.75 -2.86
N ILE A 53 -4.47 3.95 -2.05
CA ILE A 53 -3.29 4.70 -2.43
C ILE A 53 -2.14 3.74 -2.70
N ASP A 54 -1.66 3.76 -3.94
CA ASP A 54 -0.39 3.18 -4.34
C ASP A 54 0.74 4.13 -3.92
N SER A 55 1.45 3.74 -2.88
CA SER A 55 2.59 4.47 -2.31
C SER A 55 3.88 4.13 -3.07
N PRO A 56 4.83 5.07 -3.19
CA PRO A 56 6.16 4.72 -3.67
C PRO A 56 6.84 3.72 -2.72
N ASP A 57 7.85 3.01 -3.24
CA ASP A 57 8.58 2.02 -2.48
C ASP A 57 9.29 2.63 -1.25
N VAL A 58 9.17 1.96 -0.11
CA VAL A 58 9.76 2.39 1.16
C VAL A 58 11.30 2.29 1.17
N ASP A 59 11.84 1.38 0.37
CA ASP A 59 13.27 1.17 0.15
C ASP A 59 13.82 2.01 -1.02
N SER A 60 13.03 2.95 -1.56
CA SER A 60 13.45 3.79 -2.69
C SER A 60 14.72 4.58 -2.39
N ILE A 61 15.72 4.55 -3.27
CA ILE A 61 16.93 5.37 -3.13
C ILE A 61 16.68 6.88 -3.28
N CYS A 62 15.53 7.26 -3.86
CA CYS A 62 15.14 8.65 -4.01
C CYS A 62 14.58 9.17 -2.68
N LEU A 63 15.25 10.16 -2.08
CA LEU A 63 14.84 10.76 -0.81
C LEU A 63 13.39 11.28 -0.85
N GLU A 64 13.00 11.86 -1.97
CA GLU A 64 11.64 12.36 -2.16
C GLU A 64 10.59 11.23 -2.10
N ASN A 65 10.86 10.09 -2.74
CA ASN A 65 9.97 8.93 -2.67
C ASN A 65 9.86 8.38 -1.24
N LYS A 66 10.97 8.35 -0.49
CA LYS A 66 10.93 7.96 0.93
C LYS A 66 10.05 8.90 1.75
N ASN A 67 10.19 10.22 1.56
CA ASN A 67 9.38 11.22 2.25
C ASN A 67 7.89 11.07 1.89
N HIS A 68 7.57 10.82 0.62
CA HIS A 68 6.20 10.58 0.17
C HIS A 68 5.61 9.31 0.78
N ALA A 69 6.35 8.20 0.79
CA ALA A 69 5.93 6.96 1.45
C ALA A 69 5.66 7.17 2.95
N HIS A 70 6.53 7.92 3.63
CA HIS A 70 6.38 8.24 5.04
C HIS A 70 5.17 9.15 5.32
N ASN A 71 4.93 10.17 4.50
CA ASN A 71 3.76 11.03 4.64
C ASN A 71 2.45 10.23 4.44
N LEU A 72 2.41 9.34 3.44
CA LEU A 72 1.26 8.46 3.23
C LEU A 72 1.05 7.50 4.41
N LEU A 73 2.12 6.95 4.98
CA LEU A 73 2.05 6.12 6.18
C LEU A 73 1.41 6.85 7.37
N LEU A 74 1.73 8.14 7.55
CA LEU A 74 1.17 8.96 8.62
C LEU A 74 -0.30 9.31 8.40
N LEU A 75 -0.70 9.55 7.15
CA LEU A 75 -2.07 9.94 6.80
C LEU A 75 -3.04 8.76 6.74
N ALA A 76 -2.59 7.58 6.34
CA ALA A 76 -3.46 6.43 6.13
C ALA A 76 -4.03 5.88 7.44
N ASP A 77 -5.30 5.52 7.46
CA ASP A 77 -5.92 4.79 8.59
C ASP A 77 -5.45 3.32 8.64
N ILE A 78 -5.25 2.75 7.46
CA ILE A 78 -4.93 1.34 7.24
C ILE A 78 -3.69 1.22 6.35
N ILE A 79 -2.76 0.35 6.74
CA ILE A 79 -1.59 0.01 5.94
C ILE A 79 -1.74 -1.41 5.42
N LEU A 80 -1.72 -1.54 4.09
CA LEU A 80 -1.65 -2.82 3.40
C LEU A 80 -0.19 -3.07 2.98
N PHE A 81 0.54 -3.82 3.79
CA PHE A 81 1.92 -4.14 3.52
C PHE A 81 2.01 -5.38 2.61
N ILE A 82 2.45 -5.18 1.37
CA ILE A 82 2.60 -6.25 0.38
C ILE A 82 4.08 -6.66 0.33
N THR A 83 4.37 -7.94 0.51
CA THR A 83 5.73 -8.49 0.45
C THR A 83 5.77 -9.82 -0.29
N SER A 84 6.96 -10.26 -0.70
CA SER A 84 7.19 -11.61 -1.22
C SER A 84 7.87 -12.51 -0.19
N SER A 85 8.02 -13.80 -0.52
CA SER A 85 8.74 -14.79 0.29
C SER A 85 10.24 -14.50 0.43
N GLU A 86 10.81 -13.69 -0.46
CA GLU A 86 12.24 -13.36 -0.43
C GLU A 86 12.52 -12.12 0.42
N LYS A 87 11.57 -11.18 0.50
CA LYS A 87 11.78 -9.84 1.09
C LYS A 87 11.07 -9.61 2.42
N TYR A 88 10.26 -10.56 2.90
CA TYR A 88 9.42 -10.35 4.10
C TYR A 88 10.20 -10.06 5.38
N ALA A 89 11.47 -10.43 5.43
CA ALA A 89 12.34 -10.26 6.59
C ALA A 89 13.48 -9.25 6.36
N ASP A 90 13.44 -8.50 5.26
CA ASP A 90 14.41 -7.43 5.01
C ASP A 90 14.21 -6.29 6.02
N GLN A 91 15.29 -5.55 6.30
CA GLN A 91 15.30 -4.55 7.36
C GLN A 91 14.30 -3.41 7.09
N GLU A 92 14.28 -2.88 5.87
CA GLU A 92 13.47 -1.72 5.47
C GLU A 92 11.95 -1.99 5.61
N PRO A 93 11.39 -3.10 5.08
CA PRO A 93 10.05 -3.60 5.41
C PRO A 93 9.70 -3.64 6.91
N LEU A 94 10.60 -4.21 7.72
CA LEU A 94 10.36 -4.41 9.14
C LEU A 94 10.32 -3.07 9.89
N GLU A 95 11.13 -2.10 9.50
CA GLU A 95 11.12 -0.75 10.05
C GLU A 95 9.75 -0.08 9.84
N ILE A 96 9.17 -0.20 8.66
CA ILE A 96 7.83 0.36 8.36
C ILE A 96 6.73 -0.35 9.14
N ILE A 97 6.78 -1.68 9.24
CA ILE A 97 5.83 -2.45 10.06
C ILE A 97 5.88 -2.00 11.52
N ASN A 98 7.09 -1.83 12.06
CA ASN A 98 7.30 -1.36 13.43
C ASN A 98 6.83 0.09 13.60
N GLN A 99 7.08 0.96 12.61
CA GLN A 99 6.63 2.34 12.64
C GLN A 99 5.09 2.43 12.61
N ALA A 100 4.44 1.71 11.70
CA ALA A 100 2.98 1.65 11.58
C ALA A 100 2.33 1.23 12.91
N ARG A 101 2.89 0.21 13.56
CA ARG A 101 2.48 -0.22 14.90
C ARG A 101 2.70 0.87 15.94
N LYS A 102 3.87 1.52 15.96
CA LYS A 102 4.21 2.54 16.97
C LYS A 102 3.24 3.71 16.95
N ILE A 103 2.76 4.11 15.78
CA ILE A 103 1.77 5.18 15.61
C ILE A 103 0.32 4.66 15.65
N GLY A 104 0.10 3.37 15.90
CA GLY A 104 -1.22 2.78 16.08
C GLY A 104 -2.04 2.55 14.81
N LYS A 105 -1.41 2.47 13.62
CA LYS A 105 -2.14 2.13 12.38
C LYS A 105 -2.60 0.69 12.37
N GLN A 106 -3.74 0.43 11.74
CA GLN A 106 -4.19 -0.93 11.48
C GLN A 106 -3.37 -1.54 10.33
N LEU A 107 -2.68 -2.65 10.62
CA LEU A 107 -1.76 -3.30 9.68
C LEU A 107 -2.38 -4.59 9.12
N PHE A 108 -2.35 -4.68 7.79
CA PHE A 108 -2.64 -5.90 7.03
C PHE A 108 -1.38 -6.29 6.27
N ILE A 109 -1.01 -7.57 6.33
CA ILE A 109 0.14 -8.09 5.60
C ILE A 109 -0.34 -9.03 4.51
N VAL A 110 0.17 -8.84 3.30
CA VAL A 110 -0.14 -9.64 2.13
C VAL A 110 1.15 -10.25 1.60
N LEU A 111 1.22 -11.58 1.65
CA LEU A 111 2.24 -12.33 0.95
C LEU A 111 1.82 -12.51 -0.51
N ASN A 112 2.52 -11.82 -1.40
CA ASN A 112 2.31 -11.87 -2.84
C ASN A 112 3.05 -13.05 -3.46
N LYS A 113 2.49 -13.63 -4.53
CA LYS A 113 3.07 -14.70 -5.34
C LYS A 113 3.34 -16.00 -4.57
N SER A 114 2.50 -16.32 -3.59
CA SER A 114 2.62 -17.58 -2.85
C SER A 114 1.33 -18.38 -3.01
N ASP A 115 1.45 -19.54 -3.65
CA ASP A 115 0.42 -20.56 -3.81
C ASP A 115 0.57 -21.70 -2.79
N ASP A 116 1.77 -21.86 -2.20
CA ASP A 116 2.04 -22.81 -1.13
C ASP A 116 1.56 -22.30 0.25
N SER A 117 0.42 -22.84 0.68
CA SER A 117 -0.17 -22.56 2.00
C SER A 117 0.73 -22.94 3.20
N GLN A 118 1.62 -23.93 3.06
CA GLN A 118 2.54 -24.34 4.15
C GLN A 118 3.69 -23.35 4.28
N LEU A 119 4.24 -22.91 3.15
CA LEU A 119 5.25 -21.86 3.10
C LEU A 119 4.68 -20.56 3.69
N ALA A 120 3.48 -20.14 3.27
CA ALA A 120 2.83 -18.94 3.77
C ALA A 120 2.64 -18.96 5.30
N LYS A 121 2.21 -20.09 5.87
CA LYS A 121 2.10 -20.27 7.33
C LYS A 121 3.46 -20.19 8.03
N SER A 122 4.50 -20.78 7.42
CA SER A 122 5.85 -20.76 7.98
C SER A 122 6.42 -19.34 8.01
N ILE A 123 6.24 -18.60 6.92
CA ILE A 123 6.61 -17.18 6.81
C ILE A 123 5.83 -16.35 7.84
N ALA A 124 4.51 -16.54 7.96
CA ALA A 124 3.71 -15.83 8.96
C ALA A 124 4.23 -16.07 10.39
N HIS A 125 4.57 -17.32 10.74
CA HIS A 125 5.18 -17.64 12.03
C HIS A 125 6.56 -17.00 12.22
N GLN A 126 7.41 -17.00 11.21
CA GLN A 126 8.72 -16.35 11.27
C GLN A 126 8.60 -14.84 11.41
N LEU A 127 7.72 -14.21 10.64
CA LEU A 127 7.46 -12.78 10.70
C LEU A 127 6.98 -12.36 12.09
N ILE A 128 6.04 -13.10 12.70
CA ILE A 128 5.57 -12.84 14.07
C ILE A 128 6.73 -12.89 15.07
N LYS A 129 7.67 -13.82 14.92
CA LYS A 129 8.85 -13.90 15.79
C LYS A 129 9.77 -12.69 15.62
N VAL A 130 9.99 -12.25 14.38
CA VAL A 130 10.87 -11.12 14.07
C VAL A 130 10.29 -9.79 14.54
N ILE A 131 9.01 -9.53 14.23
CA ILE A 131 8.36 -8.27 14.63
C ILE A 131 7.98 -8.24 16.12
N GLY A 132 7.89 -9.41 16.77
CA GLY A 132 7.59 -9.54 18.19
C GLY A 132 6.12 -9.30 18.55
N PHE A 133 5.21 -9.36 17.58
CA PHE A 133 3.77 -9.21 17.81
C PHE A 133 2.92 -9.98 16.81
N LYS A 134 1.68 -10.27 17.21
CA LYS A 134 0.70 -10.89 16.30
C LYS A 134 0.20 -9.87 15.29
N VAL A 135 0.30 -10.24 14.02
CA VAL A 135 -0.37 -9.53 12.92
C VAL A 135 -1.81 -10.03 12.87
N PRO A 136 -2.82 -9.18 13.06
CA PRO A 136 -4.21 -9.62 13.09
C PRO A 136 -4.71 -10.12 11.71
N PHE A 137 -4.12 -9.60 10.63
CA PHE A 137 -4.52 -9.92 9.27
C PHE A 137 -3.30 -10.25 8.40
N PHE A 138 -3.19 -11.52 8.01
CA PHE A 138 -2.18 -12.02 7.10
C PHE A 138 -2.86 -12.77 5.96
N PHE A 139 -2.68 -12.31 4.73
CA PHE A 139 -3.26 -12.89 3.53
C PHE A 139 -2.18 -13.41 2.60
N CYS A 140 -2.55 -14.35 1.75
CA CYS A 140 -1.68 -14.92 0.75
C CYS A 140 -2.41 -14.86 -0.59
N PHE A 141 -1.78 -14.27 -1.60
CA PHE A 141 -2.31 -14.29 -2.96
C PHE A 141 -1.45 -15.18 -3.85
N PRO A 142 -2.07 -16.14 -4.57
CA PRO A 142 -1.34 -16.91 -5.56
C PRO A 142 -0.90 -15.99 -6.71
N PRO A 143 0.12 -16.40 -7.49
CA PRO A 143 0.51 -15.68 -8.69
C PRO A 143 -0.69 -15.51 -9.64
N ILE A 144 -1.03 -14.28 -10.00
CA ILE A 144 -2.08 -14.01 -10.98
C ILE A 144 -1.55 -14.42 -12.35
N GLN A 145 -2.17 -15.44 -12.96
CA GLN A 145 -1.93 -15.76 -14.38
C GLN A 145 -2.71 -14.77 -15.24
N ILE A 146 -2.05 -13.71 -15.70
CA ILE A 146 -2.64 -12.80 -16.69
C ILE A 146 -2.53 -13.51 -18.05
N GLN A 147 -3.64 -14.09 -18.54
CA GLN A 147 -3.72 -14.57 -19.91
C GLN A 147 -3.86 -13.35 -20.84
N TYR A 148 -2.83 -13.07 -21.64
CA TYR A 148 -2.95 -12.15 -22.76
C TYR A 148 -3.74 -12.88 -23.87
N HIS A 149 -4.94 -12.39 -24.17
CA HIS A 149 -5.70 -12.73 -25.38
C HIS A 149 -5.41 -11.73 -26.49
#